data_AF-A0A9P1G897-F1
#
_entry.id   AF-A0A9P1G897-F1
#
_cell.length_a   1.000
_cell.length_b   1.000
_cell.length_c   1.000
_cell.angle_alpha   90.00
_cell.angle_beta   90.00
_cell.angle_gamma   90.00
#
_symmetry.space_group_name_H-M   'P 1'
#
loop_
_entity.id
_entity.type
_entity.pdbx_description
1 polymer ?
#
loop_
_entity_poly.entity_id
_entity_poly.type
_entity_poly.pdbx_seq_one_letter_code
_entity_poly.pdbx_strand_id
1 'polypeptide(L)'
;MKGDFVKFNNNGGSVNKAEHRAHCEIAQAFSHFTFDESHRELLVVDIQGVPAVDEKTGGIKLHLTDPQVHCRYGNYESFGDGDLKEDGVRKFFGTHVCNRLCRKMKLRPVSEYDFIPPKAVVQFPGVSEAFLWTLTAETLKTVRAKYGLAEVVFPNSIIGPLLEAKLWGRTRDTSRAKEASREVVWLMVGCRIRVLGVWKRPRVG
;
A
#
# COMPACT_ATOMS: atom_id res chain seq x y z
N MET A 1 -29.82 9.40 -4.97
CA MET A 1 -29.86 8.24 -4.06
C MET A 1 -31.01 8.45 -3.08
N LYS A 2 -31.73 7.41 -2.66
CA LYS A 2 -32.81 7.52 -1.64
C LYS A 2 -32.28 6.99 -0.31
N GLY A 3 -32.50 7.75 0.77
CA GLY A 3 -32.04 7.43 2.12
C GLY A 3 -31.22 8.56 2.72
N ASP A 4 -31.01 8.51 4.04
CA ASP A 4 -30.29 9.55 4.76
C ASP A 4 -28.79 9.47 4.47
N PHE A 5 -28.19 10.64 4.27
CA PHE A 5 -26.76 10.76 4.02
C PHE A 5 -25.98 10.64 5.34
N VAL A 6 -24.96 9.80 5.34
CA VAL A 6 -24.15 9.49 6.51
C VAL A 6 -22.67 9.63 6.16
N LYS A 7 -21.94 10.31 7.04
CA LYS A 7 -20.47 10.35 7.02
C LYS A 7 -19.93 9.29 7.97
N PHE A 8 -19.29 8.26 7.45
CA PHE A 8 -18.83 7.10 8.23
C PHE A 8 -17.44 7.34 8.85
N ASN A 9 -16.57 8.02 8.09
CA ASN A 9 -15.31 8.58 8.59
C ASN A 9 -14.99 9.90 7.87
N ASN A 10 -13.96 10.60 8.32
CA ASN A 10 -13.47 11.80 7.64
C ASN A 10 -11.98 11.73 7.32
N ASN A 11 -11.50 12.67 6.53
CA ASN A 11 -10.09 12.81 6.16
C ASN A 11 -9.17 13.21 7.32
N GLY A 12 -9.72 13.68 8.45
CA GLY A 12 -9.01 14.07 9.67
C GLY A 12 -8.96 13.00 10.77
N GLY A 13 -9.37 11.76 10.49
CA GLY A 13 -9.30 10.65 11.45
C GLY A 13 -10.50 10.52 12.40
N SER A 14 -11.61 11.21 12.17
CA SER A 14 -12.85 11.01 12.93
C SER A 14 -13.59 9.77 12.45
N VAL A 15 -14.22 9.05 13.39
CA VAL A 15 -15.03 7.84 13.13
C VAL A 15 -16.44 8.08 13.64
N ASN A 16 -17.46 7.82 12.83
CA ASN A 16 -18.84 7.86 13.28
C ASN A 16 -19.11 6.65 14.20
N LYS A 17 -19.43 6.93 15.47
CA LYS A 17 -19.75 5.93 16.49
C LYS A 17 -21.22 5.95 16.91
N ALA A 18 -22.01 6.91 16.41
CA ALA A 18 -23.37 7.14 16.88
C ALA A 18 -24.40 6.26 16.15
N GLU A 19 -24.20 6.05 14.85
CA GLU A 19 -25.19 5.42 13.96
C GLU A 19 -24.54 4.48 12.97
N HIS A 20 -25.36 3.64 12.32
CA HIS A 20 -24.95 2.74 11.23
C HIS A 20 -23.67 1.92 11.51
N ARG A 21 -23.53 1.40 12.74
CA ARG A 21 -22.29 0.74 13.23
C ARG A 21 -21.73 -0.30 12.27
N ALA A 22 -22.57 -1.14 11.65
CA ALA A 22 -22.10 -2.18 10.74
C ALA A 22 -21.54 -1.59 9.42
N HIS A 23 -22.16 -0.53 8.90
CA HIS A 23 -21.66 0.25 7.76
C HIS A 23 -20.37 0.99 8.12
N CYS A 24 -20.28 1.57 9.32
CA CYS A 24 -19.06 2.19 9.84
C CYS A 24 -17.91 1.17 9.95
N GLU A 25 -18.17 -0.05 10.41
CA GLU A 25 -17.18 -1.13 10.45
C GLU A 25 -16.66 -1.47 9.04
N ILE A 26 -17.53 -1.52 8.04
CA ILE A 26 -17.14 -1.76 6.64
C ILE A 26 -16.32 -0.59 6.11
N ALA A 27 -16.75 0.65 6.31
CA ALA A 27 -16.03 1.84 5.88
C ALA A 27 -14.62 1.91 6.49
N GLN A 28 -14.48 1.63 7.79
CA GLN A 28 -13.19 1.56 8.47
C GLN A 28 -12.29 0.45 7.92
N ALA A 29 -12.84 -0.73 7.68
CA ALA A 29 -12.09 -1.85 7.13
C ALA A 29 -11.69 -1.61 5.67
N PHE A 30 -12.54 -0.94 4.88
CA PHE A 30 -12.25 -0.55 3.51
C PHE A 30 -11.09 0.45 3.45
N SER A 31 -11.12 1.52 4.25
CA SER A 31 -10.00 2.46 4.34
C SER A 31 -8.69 1.74 4.70
N HIS A 32 -8.69 0.89 5.74
CA HIS A 32 -7.51 0.07 6.11
C HIS A 32 -7.06 -0.84 4.97
N PHE A 33 -7.98 -1.52 4.29
CA PHE A 33 -7.69 -2.36 3.13
C PHE A 33 -6.99 -1.57 2.02
N THR A 34 -7.48 -0.38 1.65
CA THR A 34 -6.85 0.44 0.60
C THR A 34 -5.40 0.80 0.92
N PHE A 35 -5.08 1.02 2.20
CA PHE A 35 -3.73 1.30 2.64
C PHE A 35 -2.83 0.07 2.65
N ASP A 36 -3.34 -1.07 3.07
CA ASP A 36 -2.57 -2.32 3.08
C ASP A 36 -2.29 -2.79 1.64
N GLU A 37 -3.31 -2.76 0.78
CA GLU A 37 -3.26 -3.19 -0.62
C GLU A 37 -2.37 -2.30 -1.48
N SER A 38 -2.37 -0.99 -1.22
CA SER A 38 -1.50 -0.03 -1.91
C SER A 38 -0.08 0.01 -1.34
N HIS A 39 0.33 -0.98 -0.54
CA HIS A 39 1.67 -1.02 0.07
C HIS A 39 2.00 0.21 0.92
N ARG A 40 0.98 0.73 1.62
CA ARG A 40 1.03 1.90 2.49
C ARG A 40 1.27 3.21 1.73
N GLU A 41 0.87 3.29 0.46
CA GLU A 41 1.04 4.49 -0.37
C GLU A 41 -0.20 5.37 -0.43
N LEU A 42 -1.38 4.76 -0.51
CA LEU A 42 -2.65 5.43 -0.70
C LEU A 42 -3.62 5.04 0.40
N LEU A 43 -4.34 6.00 0.97
CA LEU A 43 -5.40 5.74 1.93
C LEU A 43 -6.68 6.45 1.48
N VAL A 44 -7.72 5.69 1.19
CA VAL A 44 -9.04 6.24 0.87
C VAL A 44 -9.80 6.53 2.16
N VAL A 45 -10.23 7.77 2.32
CA VAL A 45 -10.95 8.30 3.49
C VAL A 45 -12.14 9.14 3.04
N ASP A 46 -12.78 9.81 4.00
CA ASP A 46 -14.02 10.58 3.76
C ASP A 46 -15.12 9.68 3.18
N ILE A 47 -15.20 8.46 3.70
CA ILE A 47 -16.20 7.48 3.29
C ILE A 47 -17.55 8.00 3.76
N GLN A 48 -18.37 8.41 2.79
CA GLN A 48 -19.67 9.05 3.01
C GLN A 48 -20.65 8.67 1.91
N GLY A 49 -21.93 8.70 2.23
CA GLY A 49 -23.00 8.40 1.30
C GLY A 49 -24.22 7.78 1.98
N VAL A 50 -24.94 6.91 1.26
CA VAL A 50 -26.21 6.36 1.74
C VAL A 50 -26.05 4.88 2.14
N PRO A 51 -26.27 4.52 3.42
CA PRO A 51 -26.31 3.13 3.85
C PRO A 51 -27.54 2.43 3.25
N ALA A 52 -27.34 1.22 2.74
CA ALA A 52 -28.40 0.42 2.14
C ALA A 52 -28.26 -1.06 2.53
N VAL A 53 -29.22 -1.86 2.10
CA VAL A 53 -29.18 -3.33 2.15
C VAL A 53 -29.30 -3.83 0.72
N ASP A 54 -28.55 -4.88 0.41
CA ASP A 54 -28.67 -5.57 -0.86
C ASP A 54 -29.95 -6.42 -0.85
N GLU A 55 -30.90 -6.09 -1.73
CA GLU A 55 -32.22 -6.73 -1.77
C GLU A 55 -32.17 -8.22 -2.12
N LYS A 56 -31.11 -8.69 -2.80
CA LYS A 56 -30.97 -10.09 -3.24
C LYS A 56 -30.34 -10.96 -2.17
N THR A 57 -29.36 -10.43 -1.47
CA THR A 57 -28.53 -11.19 -0.52
C THR A 57 -28.85 -10.88 0.94
N GLY A 58 -29.62 -9.81 1.21
CA GLY A 58 -29.79 -9.25 2.55
C GLY A 58 -28.50 -8.66 3.13
N GLY A 59 -27.44 -8.56 2.33
CA GLY A 59 -26.13 -8.09 2.74
C GLY A 59 -26.07 -6.58 2.95
N ILE A 60 -25.06 -6.10 3.68
CA ILE A 60 -24.85 -4.66 3.85
C ILE A 60 -24.36 -4.06 2.54
N LYS A 61 -24.99 -2.96 2.11
CA LYS A 61 -24.63 -2.20 0.91
C LYS A 61 -24.34 -0.74 1.27
N LEU A 62 -23.38 -0.14 0.57
CA LEU A 62 -22.98 1.25 0.73
C LEU A 62 -22.99 1.94 -0.63
N HIS A 63 -23.74 3.03 -0.73
CA HIS A 63 -23.68 3.92 -1.88
C HIS A 63 -22.79 5.10 -1.54
N LEU A 64 -21.53 5.05 -1.97
CA LEU A 64 -20.52 6.05 -1.63
C LEU A 64 -20.44 7.17 -2.67
N THR A 65 -20.07 8.37 -2.23
CA THR A 65 -19.76 9.53 -3.07
C THR A 65 -18.63 10.34 -2.47
N ASP A 66 -17.93 11.12 -3.30
CA ASP A 66 -16.92 12.11 -2.90
C ASP A 66 -15.85 11.62 -1.91
N PRO A 67 -15.18 10.47 -2.18
CA PRO A 67 -14.08 10.03 -1.32
C PRO A 67 -12.91 11.02 -1.41
N GLN A 68 -12.07 11.03 -0.38
CA GLN A 68 -10.77 11.70 -0.39
C GLN A 68 -9.65 10.64 -0.38
N VAL A 69 -8.50 10.98 -0.96
CA VAL A 69 -7.34 10.08 -1.01
C VAL A 69 -6.13 10.79 -0.42
N HIS A 70 -5.54 10.16 0.60
CA HIS A 70 -4.24 10.59 1.14
C HIS A 70 -3.12 9.87 0.40
N CYS A 71 -2.25 10.62 -0.28
CA CYS A 71 -1.04 10.08 -0.90
C CYS A 71 0.12 10.24 0.06
N ARG A 72 0.48 9.15 0.76
CA ARG A 72 1.47 9.21 1.84
C ARG A 72 2.82 9.78 1.41
N TYR A 73 3.23 9.54 0.17
CA TYR A 73 4.51 9.96 -0.39
C TYR A 73 4.34 10.67 -1.75
N GLY A 74 5.36 11.38 -2.21
CA GLY A 74 5.38 12.12 -3.48
C GLY A 74 5.43 11.27 -4.76
N ASN A 75 4.98 10.02 -4.69
CA ASN A 75 4.92 9.09 -5.83
C ASN A 75 3.69 9.32 -6.70
N TYR A 76 2.68 10.01 -6.16
CA TYR A 76 1.44 10.34 -6.83
C TYR A 76 1.23 11.84 -6.75
N GLU A 77 0.67 12.41 -7.81
CA GLU A 77 0.10 13.76 -7.75
C GLU A 77 -1.03 13.80 -6.72
N SER A 78 -1.30 14.98 -6.16
CA SER A 78 -2.39 15.14 -5.19
C SER A 78 -3.73 14.87 -5.85
N PHE A 79 -4.60 14.10 -5.18
CA PHE A 79 -5.96 13.83 -5.67
C PHE A 79 -6.96 14.97 -5.36
N GLY A 80 -6.48 16.05 -4.75
CA GLY A 80 -7.25 17.24 -4.40
C GLY A 80 -6.69 17.94 -3.16
N ASP A 81 -7.35 19.03 -2.76
CA ASP A 81 -6.97 19.85 -1.59
C ASP A 81 -7.17 19.14 -0.25
N GLY A 82 -8.00 18.08 -0.24
CA GLY A 82 -8.27 17.26 0.94
C GLY A 82 -7.23 16.18 1.23
N ASP A 83 -6.20 16.05 0.38
CA ASP A 83 -5.07 15.13 0.56
C ASP A 83 -4.08 15.68 1.61
N LEU A 84 -4.20 15.15 2.82
CA LEU A 84 -3.35 15.50 3.96
C LEU A 84 -2.07 14.65 4.04
N LYS A 85 -1.74 13.90 2.98
CA LYS A 85 -0.52 13.09 2.85
C LYS A 85 -0.30 12.18 4.06
N GLU A 86 0.93 12.08 4.54
CA GLU A 86 1.29 11.25 5.70
C GLU A 86 0.56 11.67 6.99
N ASP A 87 0.28 12.95 7.18
CA ASP A 87 -0.44 13.42 8.38
C ASP A 87 -1.87 12.90 8.41
N GLY A 88 -2.55 12.88 7.26
CA GLY A 88 -3.87 12.28 7.11
C GLY A 88 -3.88 10.79 7.44
N VAL A 89 -2.87 10.06 6.96
CA VAL A 89 -2.68 8.64 7.26
C VAL A 89 -2.49 8.41 8.76
N ARG A 90 -1.61 9.19 9.40
CA ARG A 90 -1.36 9.10 10.85
C ARG A 90 -2.62 9.41 11.67
N LYS A 91 -3.39 10.42 11.27
CA LYS A 91 -4.67 10.77 11.92
C LYS A 91 -5.67 9.63 11.82
N PHE A 92 -5.84 9.02 10.65
CA PHE A 92 -6.72 7.87 10.47
C PHE A 92 -6.31 6.69 11.37
N PHE A 93 -5.04 6.27 11.31
CA PHE A 93 -4.58 5.13 12.10
C PHE A 93 -4.47 5.41 13.61
N GLY A 94 -4.39 6.69 14.01
CA GLY A 94 -4.44 7.09 15.41
C GLY A 94 -5.79 6.84 16.09
N THR A 95 -6.86 6.70 15.31
CA THR A 95 -8.22 6.41 15.84
C THR A 95 -8.78 5.08 15.34
N HIS A 96 -8.19 4.50 14.31
CA HIS A 96 -8.62 3.22 13.75
C HIS A 96 -8.41 2.08 14.75
N VAL A 97 -9.42 1.23 14.89
CA VAL A 97 -9.35 -0.04 15.63
C VAL A 97 -9.73 -1.15 14.67
N CYS A 98 -8.79 -2.07 14.40
CA CYS A 98 -9.04 -3.20 13.51
C CYS A 98 -10.27 -3.99 13.96
N ASN A 99 -11.27 -4.09 13.09
CA ASN A 99 -12.49 -4.83 13.37
C ASN A 99 -12.44 -6.26 12.78
N ARG A 100 -13.57 -6.96 12.82
CA ARG A 100 -13.68 -8.36 12.34
C ARG A 100 -13.33 -8.49 10.86
N LEU A 101 -13.63 -7.48 10.04
CA LEU A 101 -13.39 -7.51 8.59
C LEU A 101 -11.91 -7.35 8.28
N CYS A 102 -11.20 -6.44 8.95
CA CYS A 102 -9.74 -6.32 8.84
C CYS A 102 -9.05 -7.67 9.10
N ARG A 103 -9.46 -8.37 10.17
CA ARG A 103 -8.95 -9.69 10.53
C ARG A 103 -9.29 -10.77 9.50
N LYS A 104 -10.52 -10.76 8.97
CA LYS A 104 -10.96 -11.74 7.96
C LYS A 104 -10.20 -11.56 6.63
N MET A 105 -9.89 -10.31 6.27
CA MET A 105 -9.05 -9.98 5.11
C MET A 105 -7.55 -10.16 5.37
N LYS A 106 -7.15 -10.51 6.60
CA LYS A 106 -5.75 -10.68 7.03
C LYS A 106 -4.89 -9.43 6.79
N LEU A 107 -5.49 -8.26 6.98
CA LEU A 107 -4.75 -6.99 6.87
C LEU A 107 -3.68 -6.89 7.95
N ARG A 108 -2.54 -6.28 7.62
CA ARG A 108 -1.48 -6.03 8.61
C ARG A 108 -2.04 -5.22 9.79
N PRO A 109 -1.81 -5.64 11.06
CA PRO A 109 -2.23 -4.88 12.22
C PRO A 109 -1.61 -3.47 12.26
N VAL A 110 -2.35 -2.49 12.78
CA VAL A 110 -1.87 -1.09 12.86
C VAL A 110 -0.55 -0.98 13.63
N SER A 111 -0.38 -1.78 14.68
CA SER A 111 0.84 -1.84 15.50
C SER A 111 2.09 -2.26 14.73
N GLU A 112 1.95 -2.85 13.55
CA GLU A 112 3.05 -3.30 12.71
C GLU A 112 3.36 -2.35 11.55
N TYR A 113 2.60 -1.26 11.39
CA TYR A 113 2.93 -0.25 10.39
C TYR A 113 4.08 0.63 10.85
N ASP A 114 5.14 0.65 10.05
CA ASP A 114 6.18 1.65 10.18
C ASP A 114 5.73 2.94 9.50
N PHE A 115 5.56 3.99 10.31
CA PHE A 115 5.24 5.32 9.80
C PHE A 115 6.48 6.08 9.31
N ILE A 116 7.69 5.52 9.42
CA ILE A 116 8.93 6.14 8.93
C ILE A 116 8.94 6.12 7.39
N PRO A 117 9.34 7.23 6.72
CA PRO A 117 9.50 7.25 5.27
C PRO A 117 10.60 6.28 4.79
N PRO A 118 10.51 5.76 3.56
CA PRO A 118 11.58 4.94 3.01
C PRO A 118 12.87 5.73 2.94
N LYS A 119 13.99 5.08 3.27
CA LYS A 119 15.32 5.71 3.17
C LYS A 119 15.78 5.87 1.74
N ALA A 120 15.31 5.01 0.86
CA ALA A 120 15.56 5.09 -0.57
C ALA A 120 14.34 4.57 -1.34
N VAL A 121 14.03 5.27 -2.42
CA VAL A 121 13.14 4.81 -3.49
C VAL A 121 14.04 4.50 -4.69
N VAL A 122 13.93 3.30 -5.24
CA VAL A 122 14.71 2.88 -6.41
C VAL A 122 13.76 2.54 -7.54
N GLN A 123 13.98 3.15 -8.69
CA GLN A 123 13.17 2.95 -9.88
C GLN A 123 13.83 1.95 -10.82
N PHE A 124 13.04 1.02 -11.34
CA PHE A 124 13.47 -0.01 -12.28
C PHE A 124 12.79 0.17 -13.64
N PRO A 125 13.51 0.71 -14.64
CA PRO A 125 12.98 0.83 -15.99
C PRO A 125 12.89 -0.53 -16.69
N GLY A 126 11.85 -0.71 -17.51
CA GLY A 126 11.70 -1.89 -18.37
C GLY A 126 11.29 -3.18 -17.66
N VAL A 127 10.81 -3.09 -16.43
CA VAL A 127 10.25 -4.24 -15.69
C VAL A 127 8.78 -4.44 -16.09
N SER A 128 8.37 -5.68 -16.36
CA SER A 128 6.98 -6.03 -16.69
C SER A 128 6.19 -6.50 -15.47
N GLU A 129 4.86 -6.48 -15.53
CA GLU A 129 4.02 -6.96 -14.42
C GLU A 129 4.28 -8.44 -14.06
N ALA A 130 4.67 -9.26 -15.05
CA ALA A 130 5.09 -10.63 -14.83
C ALA A 130 6.29 -10.76 -13.87
N PHE A 131 7.11 -9.71 -13.71
CA PHE A 131 8.18 -9.66 -12.71
C PHE A 131 7.63 -9.68 -11.28
N LEU A 132 6.53 -8.98 -11.02
CA LEU A 132 5.94 -8.92 -9.69
C LEU A 132 5.51 -10.30 -9.21
N TRP A 133 5.01 -11.13 -10.12
CA TRP A 133 4.68 -12.53 -9.86
C TRP A 133 5.88 -13.44 -9.60
N THR A 134 7.09 -13.01 -9.98
CA THR A 134 8.33 -13.75 -9.68
C THR A 134 9.00 -13.33 -8.37
N LEU A 135 8.52 -12.26 -7.73
CA LEU A 135 8.96 -11.86 -6.39
C LEU A 135 8.46 -12.87 -5.36
N THR A 136 9.36 -13.73 -4.90
CA THR A 136 9.06 -14.63 -3.78
C THR A 136 9.46 -14.02 -2.45
N ALA A 137 8.79 -14.43 -1.38
CA ALA A 137 9.18 -14.07 -0.01
C ALA A 137 10.64 -14.45 0.30
N GLU A 138 11.13 -15.58 -0.24
CA GLU A 138 12.51 -16.04 -0.05
C GLU A 138 13.52 -15.13 -0.74
N THR A 139 13.21 -14.66 -1.96
CA THR A 139 14.04 -13.67 -2.66
C THR A 139 14.14 -12.38 -1.85
N LEU A 140 13.01 -11.86 -1.37
CA LEU A 140 12.97 -10.64 -0.54
C LEU A 140 13.74 -10.82 0.77
N LYS A 141 13.61 -11.98 1.41
CA LYS A 141 14.34 -12.33 2.64
C LYS A 141 15.84 -12.37 2.41
N THR A 142 16.29 -12.98 1.31
CA THR A 142 17.71 -13.05 0.92
C THR A 142 18.30 -11.66 0.72
N VAL A 143 17.59 -10.79 0.00
CA VAL A 143 18.02 -9.40 -0.23
C VAL A 143 18.07 -8.63 1.08
N ARG A 144 17.03 -8.73 1.93
CA ARG A 144 17.01 -8.05 3.23
C ARG A 144 18.19 -8.44 4.10
N ALA A 145 18.49 -9.74 4.20
CA ALA A 145 19.61 -10.26 4.98
C ALA A 145 20.97 -9.78 4.43
N LYS A 146 21.18 -9.89 3.10
CA LYS A 146 22.45 -9.52 2.44
C LYS A 146 22.80 -8.04 2.61
N TYR A 147 21.79 -7.16 2.62
CA TYR A 147 22.00 -5.70 2.65
C TYR A 147 21.62 -5.04 3.98
N GLY A 148 21.22 -5.81 4.99
CA GLY A 148 20.84 -5.29 6.31
C GLY A 148 19.60 -4.38 6.26
N LEU A 149 18.65 -4.69 5.36
CA LEU A 149 17.41 -3.91 5.20
C LEU A 149 16.35 -4.40 6.20
N ALA A 150 15.64 -3.46 6.80
CA ALA A 150 14.52 -3.73 7.68
C ALA A 150 13.32 -4.24 6.87
N GLU A 151 12.98 -3.58 5.77
CA GLU A 151 11.88 -3.95 4.88
C GLU A 151 12.18 -3.55 3.43
N VAL A 152 11.67 -4.33 2.49
CA VAL A 152 11.69 -4.06 1.05
C VAL A 152 10.28 -4.25 0.54
N VAL A 153 9.76 -3.25 -0.16
CA VAL A 153 8.37 -3.21 -0.60
C VAL A 153 8.33 -2.88 -2.07
N PHE A 154 7.53 -3.65 -2.81
CA PHE A 154 7.21 -3.43 -4.22
C PHE A 154 5.68 -3.24 -4.31
N PRO A 155 5.19 -2.37 -5.21
CA PRO A 155 3.75 -2.26 -5.47
C PRO A 155 3.20 -3.58 -6.04
N ASN A 156 1.90 -3.84 -5.86
CA ASN A 156 1.21 -5.01 -6.41
C ASN A 156 0.97 -4.90 -7.93
N SER A 157 1.13 -3.70 -8.50
CA SER A 157 0.98 -3.45 -9.92
C SER A 157 1.97 -2.37 -10.39
N ILE A 158 2.18 -2.30 -11.70
CA ILE A 158 3.03 -1.27 -12.32
C ILE A 158 2.12 -0.12 -12.76
N ILE A 159 2.22 1.01 -12.07
CA ILE A 159 1.33 2.18 -12.28
C ILE A 159 2.00 3.23 -13.22
N GLY A 160 3.13 2.89 -13.83
CA GLY A 160 3.87 3.77 -14.75
C GLY A 160 5.00 3.07 -15.50
N PRO A 161 5.88 3.80 -16.22
CA PRO A 161 6.97 3.18 -16.98
C PRO A 161 8.08 2.56 -16.12
N LEU A 162 8.04 2.82 -14.80
CA LEU A 162 9.05 2.41 -13.83
C LEU A 162 8.37 1.62 -12.71
N LEU A 163 9.00 0.53 -12.28
CA LEU A 163 8.65 -0.12 -11.03
C LEU A 163 9.43 0.54 -9.89
N GLU A 164 8.75 1.03 -8.86
CA GLU A 164 9.40 1.62 -7.69
C GLU A 164 9.52 0.61 -6.54
N ALA A 165 10.74 0.36 -6.07
CA ALA A 165 10.94 -0.31 -4.78
C ALA A 165 11.29 0.69 -3.70
N LYS A 166 10.65 0.50 -2.55
CA LYS A 166 10.92 1.27 -1.34
C LYS A 166 11.71 0.44 -0.37
N LEU A 167 12.77 1.03 0.16
CA LEU A 167 13.72 0.38 1.05
C LEU A 167 13.73 1.06 2.41
N TRP A 168 13.51 0.28 3.46
CA TRP A 168 13.68 0.68 4.85
C TRP A 168 14.88 -0.06 5.43
N GLY A 169 15.71 0.64 6.20
CA GLY A 169 16.93 0.05 6.77
C GLY A 169 17.41 0.83 7.98
N ARG A 170 18.20 0.18 8.85
CA ARG A 170 18.78 0.84 10.03
C ARG A 170 20.01 1.69 9.68
N THR A 171 20.71 1.35 8.60
CA THR A 171 21.94 2.02 8.14
C THR A 171 21.65 3.38 7.48
N ARG A 172 22.53 4.37 7.67
CA ARG A 172 22.45 5.69 7.00
C ARG A 172 23.06 5.68 5.58
N ASP A 173 23.75 4.60 5.22
CA ASP A 173 24.42 4.47 3.92
C ASP A 173 23.44 4.03 2.82
N THR A 174 23.05 4.99 1.98
CA THR A 174 22.12 4.80 0.86
C THR A 174 22.77 4.07 -0.34
N SER A 175 24.09 3.93 -0.36
CA SER A 175 24.83 3.23 -1.42
C SER A 175 24.50 1.75 -1.43
N ARG A 176 24.43 1.14 -0.25
CA ARG A 176 24.07 -0.28 -0.06
C ARG A 176 22.62 -0.57 -0.45
N ALA A 177 21.73 0.40 -0.25
CA ALA A 177 20.32 0.30 -0.65
C ALA A 177 20.18 0.25 -2.19
N LYS A 178 20.93 1.10 -2.91
CA LYS A 178 20.98 1.07 -4.38
C LYS A 178 21.56 -0.25 -4.93
N GLU A 179 22.60 -0.78 -4.29
CA GLU A 179 23.18 -2.07 -4.65
C GLU A 179 22.22 -3.24 -4.38
N ALA A 180 21.51 -3.20 -3.25
CA ALA A 180 20.46 -4.16 -2.92
C ALA A 180 19.39 -4.23 -4.01
N SER A 181 18.91 -3.08 -4.46
CA SER A 181 17.92 -2.98 -5.53
C SER A 181 18.40 -3.57 -6.85
N ARG A 182 19.64 -3.23 -7.27
CA ARG A 182 20.23 -3.79 -8.50
C ARG A 182 20.34 -5.31 -8.43
N GLU A 183 20.67 -5.84 -7.26
CA GLU A 183 20.77 -7.28 -7.03
C GLU A 183 19.42 -7.98 -6.90
N VAL A 184 18.35 -7.32 -6.43
CA VAL A 184 16.99 -7.87 -6.52
C VAL A 184 16.61 -8.11 -7.98
N VAL A 185 16.83 -7.09 -8.83
CA VAL A 185 16.59 -7.23 -10.27
C VAL A 185 17.51 -8.30 -10.85
N TRP A 186 18.79 -8.30 -10.51
CA TRP A 186 19.74 -9.28 -11.04
C TRP A 186 19.44 -10.71 -10.62
N LEU A 187 19.11 -10.98 -9.35
CA LEU A 187 18.77 -12.32 -8.87
C LEU A 187 17.52 -12.86 -9.56
N MET A 188 16.54 -12.01 -9.85
CA MET A 188 15.27 -12.46 -10.44
C MET A 188 15.28 -12.49 -11.97
N VAL A 189 15.85 -11.47 -12.61
CA VAL A 189 16.07 -11.45 -14.07
C VAL A 189 17.12 -12.50 -14.44
N GLY A 190 18.20 -12.62 -13.67
CA GLY A 190 19.23 -13.64 -13.85
C GLY A 190 18.74 -15.07 -13.67
N CYS A 191 17.78 -15.32 -12.77
CA CYS A 191 17.12 -16.62 -12.65
C CYS A 191 16.35 -16.99 -13.93
N ARG A 192 15.62 -16.04 -14.55
CA ARG A 192 14.87 -16.28 -15.79
C ARG A 192 15.78 -16.34 -17.02
N ILE A 193 16.82 -15.51 -17.07
CA ILE A 193 17.78 -15.47 -18.18
C ILE A 193 18.72 -16.68 -18.16
N ARG A 194 19.05 -17.27 -17.01
CA ARG A 194 19.75 -18.57 -16.98
C ARG A 194 18.90 -19.70 -17.55
N VAL A 195 17.58 -19.63 -17.38
CA VAL A 195 16.63 -20.59 -17.96
C VAL A 195 16.44 -20.36 -19.47
N LEU A 196 16.63 -19.14 -19.96
CA LEU A 196 16.38 -18.78 -21.38
C LEU A 196 17.65 -18.51 -22.22
N GLY A 197 18.84 -18.40 -21.61
CA GLY A 197 20.14 -18.26 -22.29
C GLY A 197 20.48 -16.86 -22.85
N VAL A 198 19.71 -15.80 -22.60
CA VAL A 198 19.71 -14.59 -23.47
C VAL A 198 20.52 -13.37 -22.97
N TRP A 199 21.23 -13.38 -21.82
CA TRP A 199 21.94 -12.17 -21.38
C TRP A 199 23.16 -12.42 -20.48
N LYS A 200 24.29 -11.77 -20.80
CA LYS A 200 25.53 -11.78 -20.02
C LYS A 200 25.64 -10.49 -19.19
N ARG A 201 25.95 -10.64 -17.89
CA ARG A 201 26.16 -9.55 -16.92
C ARG A 201 27.17 -8.53 -17.52
N PRO A 202 26.86 -7.23 -17.59
CA PRO A 202 27.86 -6.23 -17.93
C PRO A 202 28.93 -6.24 -16.83
N ARG A 203 30.21 -6.32 -17.20
CA ARG A 203 31.29 -6.13 -16.24
C ARG A 203 31.24 -4.68 -15.78
N VAL A 204 31.07 -4.49 -14.48
CA VAL A 204 31.22 -3.17 -13.86
C VAL A 204 32.71 -2.85 -13.91
N GLY A 205 33.07 -1.78 -14.61
CA GLY A 205 34.38 -1.15 -14.54
C GLY A 205 34.43 -0.10 -13.45
#